data_AF-A0A8R2A7H9-F1
#
_entry.id   AF-A0A8R2A7H9-F1
#
_cell.length_a   1.000
_cell.length_b   1.000
_cell.length_c   1.000
_cell.angle_alpha   90.00
_cell.angle_beta   90.00
_cell.angle_gamma   90.00
#
_symmetry.space_group_name_H-M   'P 1'
#
loop_
_entity.id
_entity.type
_entity.pdbx_description
1 polymer ?
#
loop_
_entity_poly.entity_id
_entity_poly.type
_entity_poly.pdbx_seq_one_letter_code
_entity_poly.pdbx_strand_id
1 'polypeptide(L)'
;MAYRTKICNEGGIFNASRPSEYSAETRKYLNELIKESRLTTLQRKSLQGWLRSGGDSPSTTSVRPVSGTSAAPIKRYRSTRPRMLKDIVESGAYEPEAYKPSTTQKNYNGEKEKLQSIMAYGRVTKLDPVAVVKVPNIQKTSNECTDEELINSVILEIEDREKFLSDMEALGQGSKYSASIIHEICDRIKKLEAFVSKNACKHRLADVKGMADKYRMPLGLPKTLPGSVSII
;
A
#
# COMPACT_ATOMS: atom_id res chain seq x y z
N MET A 1 -13.33 29.85 78.06
CA MET A 1 -14.19 29.74 76.86
C MET A 1 -13.45 30.41 75.71
N ALA A 2 -12.87 29.62 74.81
CA ALA A 2 -11.99 30.12 73.75
C ALA A 2 -12.81 30.55 72.53
N TYR A 3 -12.72 31.83 72.20
CA TYR A 3 -13.29 32.43 70.99
C TYR A 3 -12.37 32.09 69.82
N ARG A 4 -12.86 31.30 68.86
CA ARG A 4 -12.17 31.03 67.60
C ARG A 4 -12.39 32.23 66.68
N THR A 5 -11.36 33.06 66.56
CA THR A 5 -11.35 34.24 65.68
C THR A 5 -11.50 33.81 64.22
N LYS A 6 -12.27 34.61 63.46
CA LYS A 6 -12.43 34.46 62.01
C LYS A 6 -11.09 34.77 61.34
N ILE A 7 -10.65 33.89 60.44
CA ILE A 7 -9.44 34.09 59.63
C ILE A 7 -9.74 35.18 58.61
N CYS A 8 -9.13 36.36 58.78
CA CYS A 8 -9.14 37.43 57.81
C CYS A 8 -8.17 37.07 56.67
N ASN A 9 -8.67 36.95 55.44
CA ASN A 9 -7.85 36.87 54.24
C ASN A 9 -7.41 38.29 53.84
N GLU A 10 -6.45 38.86 54.57
CA GLU A 10 -5.78 40.09 54.17
C GLU A 10 -4.55 39.73 53.32
N GLY A 11 -4.65 39.94 52.01
CA GLY A 11 -3.58 39.68 51.05
C GLY A 11 -2.62 40.87 50.95
N GLY A 12 -1.32 40.59 51.03
CA GLY A 12 -0.25 41.54 50.68
C GLY A 12 0.04 41.57 49.18
N ILE A 13 0.94 42.47 48.76
CA ILE A 13 1.30 42.76 47.35
C ILE A 13 1.75 41.51 46.54
N PHE A 14 2.18 40.44 47.22
CA PHE A 14 2.61 39.17 46.62
C PHE A 14 1.65 37.99 46.86
N ASN A 15 0.53 38.22 47.54
CA ASN A 15 -0.53 37.23 47.71
C ASN A 15 -1.70 37.64 46.81
N ALA A 16 -1.60 37.34 45.51
CA ALA A 16 -2.79 37.29 44.69
C ALA A 16 -3.71 36.24 45.30
N SER A 17 -4.87 36.65 45.82
CA SER A 17 -5.93 35.72 46.19
C SER A 17 -6.07 34.70 45.06
N ARG A 18 -5.87 33.41 45.35
CA ARG A 18 -6.17 32.34 44.39
C ARG A 18 -7.51 32.66 43.75
N PRO A 19 -7.68 32.51 42.43
CA PRO A 19 -8.90 32.90 41.75
C PRO A 19 -10.07 32.30 42.53
N SER A 20 -10.85 33.19 43.15
CA SER A 20 -11.96 32.82 44.00
C SER A 20 -12.83 31.87 43.20
N GLU A 21 -12.96 30.63 43.67
CA GLU A 21 -13.89 29.68 43.07
C GLU A 21 -15.25 30.35 42.90
N TYR A 22 -15.73 30.48 41.66
CA TYR A 22 -17.04 31.09 41.40
C TYR A 22 -18.10 30.41 42.27
N SER A 23 -18.98 31.20 42.91
CA SER A 23 -20.13 30.66 43.65
C SER A 23 -20.96 29.73 42.74
N ALA A 24 -21.57 28.70 43.32
CA ALA A 24 -22.36 27.72 42.59
C ALA A 24 -23.47 28.38 41.75
N GLU A 25 -24.08 29.45 42.27
CA GLU A 25 -25.09 30.24 41.58
C GLU A 25 -24.51 30.97 40.35
N THR A 26 -23.33 31.60 40.50
CA THR A 26 -22.63 32.28 39.40
C THR A 26 -22.20 31.30 38.32
N ARG A 27 -21.73 30.10 38.68
CA ARG A 27 -21.39 29.05 37.70
C ARG A 27 -22.62 28.60 36.91
N LYS A 28 -23.77 28.47 37.58
CA LYS A 28 -25.03 28.10 36.91
C LYS A 28 -25.46 29.16 35.90
N TYR A 29 -25.44 30.43 36.31
CA TYR A 29 -25.78 31.56 35.46
C TYR A 29 -24.87 31.66 34.22
N LEU A 30 -23.56 31.60 34.40
CA LEU A 30 -22.61 31.65 33.28
C LEU A 30 -22.76 30.46 32.31
N ASN A 31 -23.11 29.28 32.81
CA ASN A 31 -23.43 28.13 31.95
C ASN A 31 -24.68 28.35 31.10
N GLU A 32 -25.66 29.09 31.62
CA GLU A 32 -26.89 29.45 30.92
C GLU A 32 -26.60 30.45 29.79
N LEU A 33 -25.81 31.50 30.08
CA LEU A 33 -25.30 32.45 29.08
C LEU A 33 -24.53 31.77 27.94
N ILE A 34 -23.65 30.82 28.28
CA ILE A 34 -22.86 30.06 27.30
C ILE A 34 -23.76 29.19 26.40
N LYS A 35 -24.90 28.72 26.92
CA LYS A 35 -25.88 27.93 26.15
C LYS A 35 -26.72 28.78 25.21
N GLU A 36 -27.18 29.94 25.66
CA GLU A 36 -28.01 30.85 24.85
C GLU A 36 -27.20 31.67 23.84
N SER A 37 -25.91 31.90 24.08
CA SER A 37 -25.06 32.61 23.13
C SER A 37 -24.82 31.81 21.84
N ARG A 38 -24.73 32.53 20.70
CA ARG A 38 -24.45 31.96 19.36
C ARG A 38 -22.98 31.59 19.18
N LEU A 39 -22.40 30.83 20.12
CA LEU A 39 -21.02 30.34 20.05
C LEU A 39 -20.93 29.02 19.28
N THR A 40 -19.77 28.80 18.65
CA THR A 40 -19.43 27.50 18.07
C THR A 40 -19.29 26.43 19.17
N THR A 41 -19.48 25.16 18.81
CA THR A 41 -19.35 24.03 19.75
C THR A 41 -17.97 23.97 20.41
N LEU A 42 -16.91 24.31 19.68
CA LEU A 42 -15.54 24.36 20.17
C LEU A 42 -15.35 25.48 21.21
N GLN A 43 -15.83 26.69 20.92
CA GLN A 43 -15.78 27.82 21.86
C GLN A 43 -16.58 27.51 23.14
N ARG A 44 -17.76 26.90 23.00
CA ARG A 44 -18.60 26.49 24.13
C ARG A 44 -17.87 25.50 25.05
N LYS A 45 -17.23 24.47 24.47
CA LYS A 45 -16.43 23.49 25.20
C LYS A 45 -15.23 24.11 25.90
N SER A 46 -14.55 25.05 25.23
CA SER A 46 -13.47 25.82 25.84
C SER A 46 -14.00 26.55 27.07
N LEU A 47 -14.95 27.47 26.94
CA LEU A 47 -15.45 28.26 28.07
C LEU A 47 -15.95 27.39 29.24
N GLN A 48 -16.68 26.31 28.97
CA GLN A 48 -17.14 25.39 30.01
C GLN A 48 -16.00 24.67 30.75
N GLY A 49 -14.90 24.35 30.05
CA GLY A 49 -13.71 23.80 30.68
C GLY A 49 -13.09 24.79 31.69
N TRP A 50 -13.15 26.08 31.39
CA TRP A 50 -12.51 27.12 32.18
C TRP A 50 -13.31 27.39 33.46
N LEU A 51 -14.65 27.41 33.35
CA LEU A 51 -15.54 27.45 34.51
C LEU A 51 -15.33 26.27 35.48
N ARG A 52 -14.88 25.11 34.99
CA ARG A 52 -14.61 23.92 35.82
C ARG A 52 -13.24 23.96 36.47
N SER A 53 -12.23 24.44 35.76
CA SER A 53 -10.84 24.47 36.23
C SER A 53 -10.48 25.71 37.05
N GLY A 54 -11.34 26.74 37.07
CA GLY A 54 -11.13 27.95 37.87
C GLY A 54 -9.87 28.76 37.49
N GLY A 55 -9.34 28.53 36.29
CA GLY A 55 -8.14 29.21 35.78
C GLY A 55 -8.44 30.51 35.04
N ASP A 56 -7.37 31.29 34.80
CA ASP A 56 -7.40 32.57 34.08
C ASP A 56 -8.13 32.45 32.75
N SER A 57 -8.78 33.52 32.28
CA SER A 57 -9.55 33.67 31.02
C SER A 57 -8.68 33.53 29.76
N PRO A 58 -9.22 33.10 28.58
CA PRO A 58 -8.37 32.89 27.41
C PRO A 58 -7.85 34.24 26.99
N SER A 59 -6.56 34.45 27.19
CA SER A 59 -5.85 35.49 26.48
C SER A 59 -6.16 35.25 25.00
N THR A 60 -6.81 36.22 24.37
CA THR A 60 -7.13 36.24 22.93
C THR A 60 -5.87 36.28 22.07
N THR A 61 -4.68 36.24 22.70
CA THR A 61 -3.42 36.03 22.03
C THR A 61 -3.38 34.61 21.49
N SER A 62 -3.64 34.48 20.19
CA SER A 62 -3.41 33.27 19.41
C SER A 62 -1.93 32.89 19.48
N VAL A 63 -1.53 32.22 20.55
CA VAL A 63 -0.21 31.59 20.63
C VAL A 63 -0.34 30.24 19.96
N ARG A 64 0.01 30.21 18.69
CA ARG A 64 0.11 28.99 17.89
C ARG A 64 1.11 28.05 18.60
N PRO A 65 0.77 26.77 18.85
CA PRO A 65 1.74 25.84 19.39
C PRO A 65 2.84 25.64 18.34
N VAL A 66 4.03 26.14 18.62
CA VAL A 66 5.22 25.90 17.79
C VAL A 66 5.72 24.50 18.14
N SER A 67 5.19 23.49 17.43
CA SER A 67 5.82 22.19 17.36
C SER A 67 6.97 22.28 16.35
N GLY A 68 8.21 22.23 16.83
CA GLY A 68 9.38 22.20 15.95
C GLY A 68 10.68 22.32 16.71
N THR A 69 11.46 21.24 16.67
CA THR A 69 12.85 21.10 17.09
C THR A 69 13.71 22.33 16.76
N SER A 70 14.56 22.71 17.73
CA SER A 70 15.64 23.71 17.68
C SER A 70 16.10 24.05 16.25
N ALA A 71 15.53 25.11 15.67
CA ALA A 71 15.99 25.67 14.42
C ALA A 71 17.12 26.67 14.70
N ALA A 72 18.27 26.47 14.06
CA ALA A 72 19.32 27.49 13.99
C ALA A 72 18.73 28.85 13.56
N PRO A 73 19.29 29.99 14.01
CA PRO A 73 18.70 31.29 13.74
C PRO A 73 18.65 31.55 12.24
N ILE A 74 17.44 31.47 11.66
CA ILE A 74 17.18 31.80 10.26
C ILE A 74 17.58 33.26 10.06
N LYS A 75 18.67 33.49 9.32
CA LYS A 75 19.13 34.84 8.97
C LYS A 75 18.03 35.53 8.16
N ARG A 76 17.34 36.49 8.79
CA ARG A 76 16.30 37.30 8.14
C ARG A 76 16.95 38.29 7.18
N TYR A 77 17.04 37.93 5.91
CA TYR A 77 17.46 38.86 4.85
C TYR A 77 16.36 39.87 4.56
N ARG A 78 16.62 41.15 4.88
CA ARG A 78 15.72 42.28 4.58
C ARG A 78 15.99 42.81 3.17
N SER A 79 15.69 42.01 2.14
CA SER A 79 15.72 42.45 0.75
C SER A 79 14.31 42.36 0.17
N THR A 80 13.85 43.43 -0.48
CA THR A 80 12.60 43.49 -1.24
C THR A 80 12.71 42.80 -2.60
N ARG A 81 13.91 42.40 -3.03
CA ARG A 81 14.12 41.68 -4.29
C ARG A 81 14.00 40.17 -4.10
N PRO A 82 13.37 39.44 -5.04
CA PRO A 82 13.33 37.97 -5.00
C PRO A 82 14.75 37.40 -5.05
N ARG A 83 15.02 36.40 -4.22
CA ARG A 83 16.32 35.71 -4.12
C ARG A 83 16.50 34.70 -5.24
N MET A 84 17.75 34.42 -5.61
CA MET A 84 18.09 33.33 -6.52
C MET A 84 17.96 31.97 -5.80
N LEU A 85 17.66 30.90 -6.54
CA LEU A 85 17.47 29.55 -5.98
C LEU A 85 18.67 29.10 -5.11
N LYS A 86 19.90 29.38 -5.57
CA LYS A 86 21.14 29.08 -4.83
C LYS A 86 21.16 29.70 -3.42
N ASP A 87 20.75 30.96 -3.28
CA ASP A 87 20.77 31.69 -2.01
C ASP A 87 19.67 31.18 -1.06
N ILE A 88 18.58 30.66 -1.63
CA ILE A 88 17.48 30.06 -0.87
C ILE A 88 17.91 28.73 -0.28
N VAL A 89 18.56 27.88 -1.09
CA VAL A 89 19.11 26.58 -0.67
C VAL A 89 20.20 26.80 0.39
N GLU A 90 21.15 27.71 0.15
CA GLU A 90 22.23 28.02 1.10
C GLU A 90 21.71 28.60 2.43
N SER A 91 20.59 29.33 2.41
CA SER A 91 19.95 29.83 3.63
C SER A 91 19.24 28.76 4.46
N GLY A 92 19.18 27.51 3.98
CA GLY A 92 18.43 26.42 4.63
C GLY A 92 16.92 26.62 4.63
N ALA A 93 16.42 27.57 3.83
CA ALA A 93 14.99 27.89 3.75
C ALA A 93 14.22 26.99 2.77
N TYR A 94 14.94 26.18 2.00
CA TYR A 94 14.37 25.25 1.03
C TYR A 94 14.83 23.83 1.37
N GLU A 95 14.05 23.15 2.19
CA GLU A 95 14.12 21.70 2.38
C GLU A 95 12.88 21.08 1.72
N PRO A 96 13.04 20.30 0.63
CA PRO A 96 11.92 19.55 0.07
C PRO A 96 11.31 18.65 1.13
N GLU A 97 9.99 18.74 1.32
CA GLU A 97 9.30 17.82 2.22
C GLU A 97 9.49 16.39 1.74
N ALA A 98 9.88 15.49 2.64
CA ALA A 98 9.97 14.07 2.34
C ALA A 98 8.60 13.58 1.85
N TYR A 99 8.58 12.85 0.74
CA TYR A 99 7.37 12.24 0.21
C TYR A 99 6.73 11.36 1.29
N LYS A 100 5.49 11.69 1.66
CA LYS A 100 4.68 10.89 2.57
C LYS A 100 3.59 10.22 1.73
N PRO A 101 3.67 8.89 1.52
CA PRO A 101 2.57 8.19 0.86
C PRO A 101 1.29 8.39 1.66
N SER A 102 0.17 8.60 0.97
CA SER A 102 -1.15 8.65 1.61
C SER A 102 -1.38 7.36 2.39
N THR A 103 -1.64 7.46 3.69
CA THR A 103 -1.91 6.31 4.56
C THR A 103 -3.16 5.53 4.14
N THR A 104 -4.11 6.20 3.50
CA THR A 104 -5.31 5.56 2.95
C THR A 104 -5.08 5.20 1.49
N GLN A 105 -5.14 3.91 1.19
CA GLN A 105 -5.30 3.41 -0.17
C GLN A 105 -6.60 3.98 -0.73
N LYS A 106 -6.50 4.81 -1.77
CA LYS A 106 -7.69 5.37 -2.42
C LYS A 106 -8.44 4.21 -3.08
N ASN A 107 -9.69 3.98 -2.69
CA ASN A 107 -10.51 2.94 -3.30
C ASN A 107 -10.88 3.35 -4.73
N TYR A 108 -10.14 2.85 -5.71
CA TYR A 108 -10.32 3.16 -7.14
C TYR A 108 -11.51 2.43 -7.79
N ASN A 109 -12.33 1.70 -7.04
CA ASN A 109 -13.43 0.89 -7.60
C ASN A 109 -14.42 1.73 -8.42
N GLY A 110 -14.83 2.91 -7.93
CA GLY A 110 -15.76 3.78 -8.65
C GLY A 110 -15.14 4.43 -9.90
N GLU A 111 -13.85 4.79 -9.84
CA GLU A 111 -13.12 5.30 -11.00
C GLU A 111 -12.93 4.22 -12.06
N LYS A 112 -12.66 2.97 -11.63
CA LYS A 112 -12.56 1.80 -12.49
C LYS A 112 -13.89 1.50 -13.19
N GLU A 113 -15.00 1.49 -12.46
CA GLU A 113 -16.34 1.28 -13.04
C GLU A 113 -16.69 2.38 -14.04
N LYS A 114 -16.45 3.65 -13.68
CA LYS A 114 -16.65 4.79 -14.59
C LYS A 114 -15.86 4.63 -15.88
N LEU A 115 -14.59 4.24 -15.77
CA LEU A 115 -13.73 4.03 -16.94
C LEU A 115 -14.22 2.87 -17.80
N GLN A 116 -14.62 1.76 -17.18
CA GLN A 116 -15.23 0.62 -17.89
C GLN A 116 -16.47 1.05 -18.68
N SER A 117 -17.38 1.81 -18.08
CA SER A 117 -18.58 2.31 -18.78
C SER A 117 -18.21 3.22 -19.95
N ILE A 118 -17.21 4.10 -19.80
CA ILE A 118 -16.73 4.96 -20.88
C ILE A 118 -16.12 4.14 -22.02
N MET A 119 -15.27 3.15 -21.71
CA MET A 119 -14.62 2.32 -22.73
C MET A 119 -15.63 1.44 -23.48
N ALA A 120 -16.63 0.90 -22.79
CA ALA A 120 -17.63 0.02 -23.40
C ALA A 120 -18.72 0.79 -24.17
N TYR A 121 -19.21 1.90 -23.61
CA TYR A 121 -20.42 2.59 -24.13
C TYR A 121 -20.16 4.01 -24.61
N GLY A 122 -18.93 4.52 -24.50
CA GLY A 122 -18.57 5.92 -24.83
C GLY A 122 -19.14 6.95 -23.86
N ARG A 123 -19.84 6.52 -22.81
CA ARG A 123 -20.51 7.39 -21.82
C ARG A 123 -20.62 6.71 -20.47
N VAL A 124 -20.72 7.51 -19.40
CA VAL A 124 -20.90 7.00 -18.03
C VAL A 124 -22.35 6.56 -17.86
N THR A 125 -22.63 5.29 -18.09
CA THR A 125 -23.86 4.64 -17.63
C THR A 125 -23.67 4.28 -16.16
N LYS A 126 -24.47 4.88 -15.27
CA LYS A 126 -24.63 4.36 -13.91
C LYS A 126 -25.37 3.03 -14.08
N LEU A 127 -24.71 1.90 -13.87
CA LEU A 127 -25.42 0.63 -13.81
C LEU A 127 -26.26 0.69 -12.53
N ASP A 128 -27.59 0.79 -12.67
CA ASP A 128 -28.49 0.66 -11.52
C ASP A 128 -28.22 -0.69 -10.84
N PRO A 129 -28.10 -0.76 -9.50
CA PRO A 129 -28.00 -2.03 -8.78
C PRO A 129 -29.37 -2.72 -8.67
N VAL A 130 -30.19 -2.65 -9.73
CA VAL A 130 -31.50 -3.30 -9.80
C VAL A 130 -31.56 -4.12 -11.08
N ALA A 131 -30.74 -5.16 -11.08
CA ALA A 131 -31.19 -6.52 -11.23
C ALA A 131 -29.95 -7.37 -11.07
N VAL A 132 -29.88 -8.11 -9.96
CA VAL A 132 -29.25 -9.42 -10.00
C VAL A 132 -30.14 -10.25 -10.93
N VAL A 133 -30.07 -9.97 -12.23
CA VAL A 133 -30.34 -10.97 -13.24
C VAL A 133 -29.39 -12.08 -12.81
N LYS A 134 -29.95 -13.23 -12.43
CA LYS A 134 -29.19 -14.47 -12.43
C LYS A 134 -28.76 -14.63 -13.88
N VAL A 135 -27.65 -14.00 -14.24
CA VAL A 135 -26.94 -14.24 -15.47
C VAL A 135 -26.69 -15.75 -15.39
N PRO A 136 -27.27 -16.58 -16.26
CA PRO A 136 -27.05 -18.01 -16.20
C PRO A 136 -25.59 -18.16 -16.51
N ASN A 137 -24.75 -18.35 -15.47
CA ASN A 137 -23.29 -18.42 -15.50
C ASN A 137 -22.78 -18.25 -16.93
N ILE A 138 -22.79 -17.01 -17.43
CA ILE A 138 -22.20 -16.75 -18.74
C ILE A 138 -20.75 -16.91 -18.35
N GLN A 139 -20.26 -18.13 -18.60
CA GLN A 139 -18.85 -18.45 -18.60
C GLN A 139 -18.24 -17.22 -19.23
N LYS A 140 -17.41 -16.52 -18.45
CA LYS A 140 -16.63 -15.43 -18.97
C LYS A 140 -16.11 -15.98 -20.28
N THR A 141 -16.52 -15.40 -21.40
CA THR A 141 -15.69 -15.39 -22.57
C THR A 141 -14.51 -14.49 -22.19
N SER A 142 -13.72 -14.91 -21.18
CA SER A 142 -12.27 -14.88 -21.33
C SER A 142 -12.07 -15.35 -22.74
N ASN A 143 -11.41 -14.57 -23.59
CA ASN A 143 -10.91 -15.06 -24.87
C ASN A 143 -10.49 -16.51 -24.62
N GLU A 144 -11.32 -17.45 -25.07
CA GLU A 144 -11.18 -18.85 -24.67
C GLU A 144 -10.00 -19.26 -25.51
N CYS A 145 -8.80 -19.04 -24.95
CA CYS A 145 -7.57 -19.55 -25.49
C CYS A 145 -7.86 -21.02 -25.68
N THR A 146 -8.08 -21.40 -26.94
CA THR A 146 -8.52 -22.74 -27.28
C THR A 146 -7.50 -23.71 -26.70
N ASP A 147 -7.90 -24.93 -26.37
CA ASP A 147 -6.94 -25.93 -25.88
C ASP A 147 -5.74 -26.07 -26.85
N GLU A 148 -5.97 -25.83 -28.14
CA GLU A 148 -4.93 -25.75 -29.18
C GLU A 148 -3.99 -24.55 -29.04
N GLU A 149 -4.49 -23.37 -28.73
CA GLU A 149 -3.64 -22.19 -28.47
C GLU A 149 -2.75 -22.40 -27.25
N LEU A 150 -3.25 -23.08 -26.21
CA LEU A 150 -2.45 -23.42 -25.04
C LEU A 150 -1.36 -24.45 -25.36
N ILE A 151 -1.70 -25.50 -26.14
CA ILE A 151 -0.73 -26.51 -26.60
C ILE A 151 0.34 -25.84 -27.47
N ASN A 152 -0.06 -24.97 -28.40
CA ASN A 152 0.87 -24.21 -29.25
C ASN A 152 1.77 -23.30 -28.42
N SER A 153 1.23 -22.61 -27.40
CA SER A 153 2.03 -21.77 -26.50
C SER A 153 3.13 -22.57 -25.80
N VAL A 154 2.81 -23.77 -25.30
CA VAL A 154 3.80 -24.62 -24.60
C VAL A 154 4.86 -25.14 -25.56
N ILE A 155 4.49 -25.45 -26.81
CA ILE A 155 5.46 -25.85 -27.85
C ILE A 155 6.40 -24.70 -28.19
N LEU A 156 5.87 -23.49 -28.38
CA LEU A 156 6.67 -22.30 -28.61
C LEU A 156 7.64 -22.04 -27.45
N GLU A 157 7.19 -22.22 -26.21
CA GLU A 157 8.10 -22.11 -25.06
C GLU A 157 9.24 -23.14 -25.10
N ILE A 158 8.98 -24.37 -25.57
CA ILE A 158 10.03 -25.39 -25.71
C ILE A 158 11.02 -24.93 -26.79
N GLU A 159 10.54 -24.52 -27.96
CA GLU A 159 11.37 -24.04 -29.08
C GLU A 159 12.24 -22.85 -28.66
N ASP A 160 11.69 -21.88 -27.92
CA ASP A 160 12.44 -20.74 -27.38
C ASP A 160 13.58 -21.18 -26.45
N ARG A 161 13.37 -22.23 -25.64
CA ARG A 161 14.42 -22.77 -24.76
C ARG A 161 15.50 -23.52 -25.55
N GLU A 162 15.12 -24.24 -26.60
CA GLU A 162 16.08 -24.88 -27.51
C GLU A 162 16.94 -23.83 -28.21
N LYS A 163 16.31 -22.77 -28.72
CA LYS A 163 17.00 -21.65 -29.37
C LYS A 163 17.93 -20.93 -28.39
N PHE A 164 17.47 -20.65 -27.17
CA PHE A 164 18.32 -20.07 -26.14
C PHE A 164 19.55 -20.94 -25.86
N LEU A 165 19.39 -22.26 -25.76
CA LEU A 165 20.52 -23.15 -25.55
C LEU A 165 21.50 -23.10 -26.73
N SER A 166 21.00 -23.12 -27.97
CA SER A 166 21.82 -22.98 -29.18
C SER A 166 22.58 -21.66 -29.22
N ASP A 167 21.93 -20.54 -28.87
CA ASP A 167 22.56 -19.23 -28.79
C ASP A 167 23.66 -19.20 -27.71
N MET A 168 23.42 -19.82 -26.55
CA MET A 168 24.42 -19.92 -25.49
C MET A 168 25.59 -20.84 -25.84
N GLU A 169 25.35 -21.91 -26.60
CA GLU A 169 26.39 -22.78 -27.14
C GLU A 169 27.26 -22.06 -28.18
N ALA A 170 26.65 -21.25 -29.06
CA ALA A 170 27.37 -20.41 -30.02
C ALA A 170 28.28 -19.38 -29.32
N LEU A 171 27.86 -18.90 -28.14
CA LEU A 171 28.66 -18.01 -27.28
C LEU A 171 29.67 -18.76 -26.38
N GLY A 172 29.75 -20.09 -26.47
CA GLY A 172 30.64 -20.93 -25.65
C GLY A 172 30.22 -21.07 -24.18
N GLN A 173 29.01 -20.63 -23.82
CA GLN A 173 28.45 -20.70 -22.46
C GLN A 173 27.45 -21.86 -22.28
N GLY A 174 27.33 -22.76 -23.26
CA GLY A 174 26.37 -23.86 -23.25
C GLY A 174 26.48 -24.76 -22.02
N SER A 175 27.69 -25.08 -21.55
CA SER A 175 27.89 -25.95 -20.37
C SER A 175 27.31 -25.38 -19.07
N LYS A 176 27.21 -24.05 -18.95
CA LYS A 176 26.66 -23.37 -17.78
C LYS A 176 25.14 -23.49 -17.70
N TYR A 177 24.47 -23.52 -18.86
CA TYR A 177 23.01 -23.45 -18.95
C TYR A 177 22.36 -24.77 -19.38
N SER A 178 23.10 -25.69 -20.01
CA SER A 178 22.58 -26.93 -20.59
C SER A 178 21.73 -27.74 -19.62
N ALA A 179 22.25 -28.07 -18.43
CA ALA A 179 21.51 -28.87 -17.46
C ALA A 179 20.20 -28.21 -17.00
N SER A 180 20.23 -26.89 -16.74
CA SER A 180 19.06 -26.12 -16.31
C SER A 180 18.01 -26.04 -17.42
N ILE A 181 18.44 -25.77 -18.65
CA ILE A 181 17.55 -25.60 -19.80
C ILE A 181 16.96 -26.94 -20.23
N ILE A 182 17.73 -28.03 -20.21
CA ILE A 182 17.22 -29.38 -20.47
C ILE A 182 16.17 -29.78 -19.43
N HIS A 183 16.39 -29.45 -18.15
CA HIS A 183 15.39 -29.71 -17.10
C HIS A 183 14.09 -28.93 -17.35
N GLU A 184 14.21 -27.66 -17.70
CA GLU A 184 13.11 -26.79 -18.06
C GLU A 184 12.32 -27.26 -19.30
N ILE A 185 13.01 -27.79 -20.30
CA ILE A 185 12.39 -28.41 -21.48
C ILE A 185 11.64 -29.67 -21.07
N CYS A 186 12.26 -30.55 -20.28
CA CYS A 186 11.61 -31.76 -19.77
C CYS A 186 10.32 -31.45 -18.99
N ASP A 187 10.35 -30.42 -18.15
CA ASP A 187 9.17 -30.06 -17.34
C ASP A 187 8.04 -29.46 -18.18
N ARG A 188 8.37 -28.73 -19.26
CA ARG A 188 7.36 -28.24 -20.23
C ARG A 188 6.76 -29.39 -21.04
N ILE A 189 7.57 -30.36 -21.47
CA ILE A 189 7.09 -31.58 -22.14
C ILE A 189 6.13 -32.36 -21.23
N LYS A 190 6.46 -32.56 -19.95
CA LYS A 190 5.54 -33.23 -19.00
C LYS A 190 4.21 -32.50 -18.85
N LYS A 191 4.24 -31.16 -18.79
CA LYS A 191 3.01 -30.35 -18.76
C LYS A 191 2.19 -30.59 -20.03
N LEU A 192 2.85 -30.56 -21.18
CA LEU A 192 2.23 -30.79 -22.49
C LEU A 192 1.59 -32.18 -22.59
N GLU A 193 2.29 -33.24 -22.16
CA GLU A 193 1.77 -34.61 -22.09
C GLU A 193 0.53 -34.70 -21.20
N ALA A 194 0.56 -34.06 -20.03
CA ALA A 194 -0.57 -34.05 -19.10
C ALA A 194 -1.78 -33.30 -19.68
N PHE A 195 -1.56 -32.21 -20.42
CA PHE A 195 -2.64 -31.47 -21.09
C PHE A 195 -3.25 -32.28 -22.23
N VAL A 196 -2.44 -32.84 -23.12
CA VAL A 196 -2.92 -33.67 -24.25
C VAL A 196 -3.66 -34.91 -23.76
N SER A 197 -3.17 -35.55 -22.70
CA SER A 197 -3.82 -36.72 -22.09
C SER A 197 -5.18 -36.39 -21.48
N LYS A 198 -5.33 -35.21 -20.87
CA LYS A 198 -6.60 -34.75 -20.26
C LYS A 198 -7.63 -34.33 -21.31
N ASN A 199 -7.19 -33.63 -22.36
CA ASN A 199 -8.09 -33.01 -23.34
C ASN A 199 -8.39 -33.92 -24.55
N ALA A 200 -8.01 -35.21 -24.50
CA ALA A 200 -8.24 -36.19 -25.56
C ALA A 200 -7.84 -35.71 -26.98
N CYS A 201 -6.85 -34.82 -27.07
CA CYS A 201 -6.33 -34.29 -28.33
C CYS A 201 -5.38 -35.31 -28.99
N LYS A 202 -5.96 -36.42 -29.45
CA LYS A 202 -5.23 -37.62 -29.89
C LYS A 202 -4.29 -37.37 -31.08
N HIS A 203 -4.58 -36.38 -31.92
CA HIS A 203 -3.79 -36.11 -33.12
C HIS A 203 -2.40 -35.53 -32.81
N ARG A 204 -2.24 -34.79 -31.70
CA ARG A 204 -0.96 -34.19 -31.27
C ARG A 204 -0.12 -35.10 -30.38
N LEU A 205 -0.64 -36.26 -30.01
CA LEU A 205 0.07 -37.22 -29.15
C LEU A 205 1.38 -37.69 -29.80
N ALA A 206 1.39 -37.86 -31.13
CA ALA A 206 2.59 -38.26 -31.87
C ALA A 206 3.68 -37.18 -31.80
N ASP A 207 3.29 -35.91 -31.99
CA ASP A 207 4.21 -34.77 -31.95
C ASP A 207 4.83 -34.61 -30.56
N VAL A 208 4.00 -34.65 -29.52
CA VAL A 208 4.46 -34.55 -28.12
C VAL A 208 5.38 -35.71 -27.77
N LYS A 209 5.06 -36.94 -28.23
CA LYS A 209 5.90 -38.11 -28.01
C LYS A 209 7.25 -37.97 -28.72
N GLY A 210 7.27 -37.47 -29.95
CA GLY A 210 8.52 -37.19 -30.68
C GLY A 210 9.41 -36.17 -29.95
N MET A 211 8.81 -35.12 -29.39
CA MET A 211 9.52 -34.14 -28.55
C MET A 211 10.04 -34.78 -27.26
N ALA A 212 9.23 -35.61 -26.59
CA ALA A 212 9.62 -36.31 -25.37
C ALA A 212 10.79 -37.28 -25.62
N ASP A 213 10.75 -38.04 -26.70
CA ASP A 213 11.79 -39.02 -27.05
C ASP A 213 13.15 -38.34 -27.33
N LYS A 214 13.17 -37.10 -27.82
CA LYS A 214 14.39 -36.30 -28.01
C LYS A 214 15.14 -36.03 -26.69
N TYR A 215 14.42 -35.83 -25.59
CA TYR A 215 14.99 -35.47 -24.28
C TYR A 215 14.95 -36.60 -23.25
N ARG A 216 14.26 -37.69 -23.56
CA ARG A 216 14.25 -38.92 -22.77
C ARG A 216 15.58 -39.63 -22.95
N MET A 217 16.56 -39.27 -22.13
CA MET A 217 17.82 -40.01 -22.07
C MET A 217 17.52 -41.47 -21.68
N PRO A 218 18.01 -42.48 -22.43
CA PRO A 218 18.00 -43.84 -21.93
C PRO A 218 18.84 -43.84 -20.66
N LEU A 219 18.22 -44.15 -19.52
CA LEU A 219 18.95 -44.49 -18.31
C LEU A 219 19.96 -45.56 -18.72
N GLY A 220 21.25 -45.18 -18.76
CA GLY A 220 22.31 -46.11 -19.15
C GLY A 220 22.15 -47.39 -18.34
N LEU A 221 22.34 -48.54 -19.00
CA LEU A 221 22.26 -49.83 -18.34
C LEU A 221 23.02 -49.78 -17.00
N PRO A 222 22.45 -50.32 -15.90
CA PRO A 222 23.12 -50.31 -14.62
C PRO A 222 24.51 -50.92 -14.81
N LYS A 223 25.55 -50.16 -14.45
CA LYS A 223 26.93 -50.66 -14.43
C LYS A 223 26.92 -51.95 -13.62
N THR A 224 27.13 -53.08 -14.28
CA THR A 224 27.23 -54.37 -13.60
C THR A 224 28.42 -54.30 -12.65
N LEU A 225 28.17 -54.61 -11.38
CA LEU A 225 29.23 -54.67 -10.37
C LEU A 225 30.28 -55.71 -10.82
N PRO A 226 31.59 -55.42 -10.71
CA PRO A 226 32.63 -56.38 -11.05
C PRO A 226 32.50 -57.63 -10.17
N GLY A 227 32.67 -58.78 -10.80
CA GLY A 227 32.24 -60.08 -10.31
C GLY A 227 32.72 -60.45 -8.91
N SER A 228 31.84 -61.16 -8.20
CA SER A 228 32.13 -62.01 -7.05
C SER A 228 33.39 -62.83 -7.30
N VAL A 229 34.48 -62.49 -6.61
CA VAL A 229 35.63 -63.38 -6.46
C VAL A 229 35.16 -64.54 -5.57
N SER A 230 34.95 -65.71 -6.18
CA SER A 230 34.82 -66.96 -5.45
C SER A 230 36.15 -67.23 -4.74
N ILE A 231 36.15 -67.10 -3.42
CA ILE A 231 37.22 -67.61 -2.57
C ILE A 231 36.97 -69.12 -2.44
N ILE A 232 37.94 -69.90 -2.93
CA ILE A 232 38.09 -71.34 -2.68
C ILE A 232 38.75 -71.51 -1.31
#